data_AF-A0A9Q1RGE3-F1
#
_entry.id   AF-A0A9Q1RGE3-F1
#
_cell.length_a   1.000
_cell.length_b   1.000
_cell.length_c   1.000
_cell.angle_alpha   90.00
_cell.angle_beta   90.00
_cell.angle_gamma   90.00
#
_symmetry.space_group_name_H-M   'P 1'
#
loop_
_entity.id
_entity.type
_entity.pdbx_description
1 polymer ?
#
loop_
_entity_poly.entity_id
_entity_poly.type
_entity_poly.pdbx_seq_one_letter_code
_entity_poly.pdbx_strand_id
1 'polypeptide(L)'
;MAYDVSSFQEVDRFQELEAKLKLRGYSGIWKRRTGDPADGCAIFWNASRFKLVQEEFIEFKKFGLRDNVAQIYVFESLGQQK
;
A
#
# COMPACT_ATOMS: atom_id res chain seq x y z
N MET A 1 -14.03 1.98 -13.86
CA MET A 1 -13.14 0.82 -13.69
C MET A 1 -12.83 0.69 -12.21
N ALA A 2 -13.11 -0.46 -11.60
CA ALA A 2 -12.74 -0.72 -10.20
C ALA A 2 -11.50 -1.62 -10.23
N TYR A 3 -10.37 -1.13 -9.73
CA TYR A 3 -9.13 -1.89 -9.65
C TYR A 3 -9.13 -2.74 -8.40
N ASP A 4 -8.73 -4.00 -8.47
CA ASP A 4 -8.71 -4.85 -7.27
C ASP A 4 -7.54 -4.57 -6.34
N VAL A 5 -6.42 -4.14 -6.90
CA VAL A 5 -5.22 -3.72 -6.21
C VAL A 5 -4.70 -2.46 -6.91
N SER A 6 -4.33 -1.44 -6.14
CA SER A 6 -3.82 -0.16 -6.64
C SER A 6 -2.57 0.22 -5.85
N SER A 7 -1.49 0.54 -6.55
CA SER A 7 -0.23 1.01 -5.97
C SER A 7 0.00 2.47 -6.32
N PHE A 8 0.13 3.32 -5.31
CA PHE A 8 0.31 4.76 -5.42
C PHE A 8 1.72 5.17 -4.99
N GLN A 9 2.28 6.18 -5.65
CA GLN A 9 3.56 6.82 -5.32
C GLN A 9 3.30 8.29 -4.97
N GLU A 10 4.26 8.92 -4.28
CA GLU A 10 4.17 10.33 -3.84
C GLU A 10 2.94 10.64 -2.97
N VAL A 11 2.50 9.67 -2.17
CA VAL A 11 1.33 9.81 -1.28
C VAL A 11 1.72 10.60 -0.03
N ASP A 12 1.20 11.83 0.07
CA ASP A 12 1.43 12.77 1.18
C ASP A 12 0.22 12.91 2.13
N ARG A 13 -0.97 12.48 1.70
CA ARG A 13 -2.24 12.54 2.46
C ARG A 13 -2.94 11.18 2.52
N PHE A 14 -2.23 10.18 3.05
CA PHE A 14 -2.73 8.81 3.11
C PHE A 14 -4.09 8.68 3.81
N GLN A 15 -4.30 9.38 4.92
CA GLN A 15 -5.52 9.26 5.72
C GLN A 15 -6.77 9.71 4.94
N GLU A 16 -6.67 10.75 4.11
CA GLU A 16 -7.77 11.19 3.25
C GLU A 16 -8.08 10.16 2.16
N LEU A 17 -7.05 9.57 1.57
CA LEU A 17 -7.17 8.54 0.55
C LEU A 17 -7.77 7.26 1.14
N GLU A 18 -7.29 6.84 2.31
CA GLU A 18 -7.79 5.70 3.06
C GLU A 18 -9.26 5.87 3.43
N ALA A 19 -9.65 7.03 3.98
CA ALA A 19 -11.05 7.30 4.31
C ALA A 19 -11.98 7.13 3.09
N LYS A 20 -11.58 7.62 1.92
CA LYS A 20 -12.36 7.52 0.67
C LYS A 20 -12.40 6.10 0.10
N LEU A 21 -11.33 5.32 0.24
CA LEU A 21 -11.24 3.98 -0.32
C LEU A 21 -11.83 2.91 0.61
N LYS A 22 -11.75 3.12 1.93
CA LYS A 22 -12.38 2.26 2.94
C LYS A 22 -13.90 2.20 2.76
N LEU A 23 -14.54 3.32 2.41
CA LEU A 23 -15.97 3.38 2.05
C LEU A 23 -16.34 2.51 0.84
N ARG A 24 -15.34 2.12 0.03
CA ARG A 24 -15.50 1.25 -1.14
C ARG A 24 -15.03 -0.18 -0.89
N GLY A 25 -14.75 -0.56 0.36
CA GLY A 25 -14.33 -1.91 0.74
C GLY A 25 -12.83 -2.19 0.55
N TYR A 26 -12.01 -1.16 0.38
CA TYR A 26 -10.57 -1.31 0.28
C TYR A 26 -9.90 -1.24 1.66
N SER A 27 -8.90 -2.07 1.85
CA SER A 27 -7.86 -1.89 2.88
C SER A 27 -6.64 -1.25 2.24
N GLY A 28 -5.85 -0.52 3.03
CA GLY A 28 -4.62 0.09 2.52
C GLY A 28 -3.52 0.18 3.56
N ILE A 29 -2.28 0.22 3.09
CA ILE A 29 -1.08 0.37 3.90
C ILE A 29 -0.17 1.39 3.23
N TRP A 30 0.45 2.24 4.05
CA TRP A 30 1.35 3.29 3.59
C TRP A 30 2.73 3.16 4.22
N LYS A 31 3.75 3.38 3.41
CA LYS A 31 5.14 3.51 3.84
C LYS A 31 5.67 4.86 3.40
N ARG A 32 5.85 5.73 4.37
CA ARG A 32 6.58 6.99 4.21
C ARG A 32 8.04 6.73 3.85
N ARG A 33 8.61 7.59 3.00
CA ARG A 33 10.06 7.67 2.76
C ARG A 33 10.83 7.94 4.05
N THR A 34 12.11 7.60 4.05
CA THR A 34 13.00 8.00 5.15
C THR A 34 13.37 9.48 4.96
N GLY A 35 13.60 10.27 6.02
CA GLY A 35 14.03 11.67 5.88
C GLY A 35 12.91 12.70 5.61
N ASP A 36 13.30 13.82 5.01
CA ASP A 36 12.52 15.08 5.00
C ASP A 36 11.34 15.16 4.01
N PRO A 37 11.28 14.40 2.91
CA PRO A 37 10.04 14.27 2.17
C PRO A 37 8.95 13.62 3.03
N ALA A 38 7.78 14.25 3.08
CA ALA A 38 6.63 13.74 3.82
C ALA A 38 5.82 12.68 3.04
N ASP A 39 6.21 12.41 1.79
CA ASP A 39 5.53 11.49 0.89
C ASP A 39 5.99 10.03 1.07
N GLY A 40 5.28 9.13 0.41
CA GLY A 40 5.55 7.71 0.46
C GLY A 40 4.85 6.94 -0.64
N CYS A 41 4.85 5.62 -0.52
CA CYS A 41 4.03 4.75 -1.36
C CYS A 41 2.92 4.12 -0.52
N ALA A 42 1.77 3.90 -1.15
CA ALA A 42 0.65 3.21 -0.55
C ALA A 42 0.14 2.12 -1.48
N ILE A 43 -0.26 1.00 -0.90
CA ILE A 43 -1.06 0.00 -1.59
C ILE A 43 -2.48 0.06 -1.05
N PHE A 44 -3.45 -0.16 -1.93
CA PHE A 44 -4.82 -0.45 -1.56
C PHE A 44 -5.28 -1.72 -2.28
N TRP A 45 -6.01 -2.58 -1.58
CA TRP A 45 -6.58 -3.79 -2.15
C TRP A 45 -8.02 -3.98 -1.69
N ASN A 46 -8.83 -4.62 -2.53
CA ASN A 46 -10.18 -4.99 -2.17
C ASN A 46 -10.16 -6.12 -1.14
N ALA A 47 -10.57 -5.81 0.09
CA ALA A 47 -10.48 -6.72 1.23
C ALA A 47 -11.43 -7.92 1.13
N SER A 48 -12.47 -7.85 0.28
CA SER A 48 -13.34 -9.03 0.03
C SER A 48 -12.74 -10.02 -0.95
N ARG A 49 -11.69 -9.63 -1.69
CA ARG A 49 -11.06 -10.46 -2.74
C ARG A 49 -9.67 -10.95 -2.37
N PHE A 50 -8.98 -10.24 -1.50
CA PHE A 50 -7.61 -10.53 -1.09
C PHE A 50 -7.44 -10.42 0.41
N LYS A 51 -6.80 -11.44 0.99
CA LYS A 51 -6.32 -11.44 2.36
C LYS A 51 -4.82 -11.22 2.36
N LEU A 52 -4.36 -10.24 3.13
CA LEU A 52 -2.94 -9.99 3.33
C LEU A 52 -2.32 -11.15 4.14
N VAL A 53 -1.26 -11.74 3.61
CA VAL A 53 -0.52 -12.84 4.25
C VAL A 53 0.80 -12.35 4.82
N GLN A 54 1.51 -11.51 4.07
CA GLN A 54 2.78 -10.94 4.48
C GLN A 54 2.94 -9.52 3.94
N GLU A 55 3.52 -8.66 4.77
CA GLU A 55 3.97 -7.32 4.41
C GLU A 55 5.47 -7.17 4.68
N GLU A 56 6.16 -6.49 3.78
CA GLU A 56 7.57 -6.13 3.95
C GLU A 56 7.83 -4.73 3.40
N PHE A 57 8.73 -4.00 4.07
CA PHE A 57 9.18 -2.68 3.67
C PHE A 57 10.68 -2.67 3.43
N ILE A 58 11.08 -2.16 2.27
CA ILE A 58 12.48 -1.88 1.97
C ILE A 58 12.73 -0.40 2.22
N GLU A 59 13.62 -0.10 3.15
CA GLU A 59 14.20 1.24 3.31
C GLU A 59 15.57 1.23 2.64
N PHE A 60 15.67 1.84 1.46
CA PHE A 60 16.90 1.81 0.67
C PHE A 60 18.09 2.42 1.43
N LYS A 61 17.82 3.34 2.35
CA LYS A 61 18.81 3.90 3.29
C LYS A 61 19.56 2.84 4.10
N LYS A 62 18.92 1.73 4.48
CA LYS A 62 19.56 0.62 5.21
C LYS A 62 20.65 -0.08 4.39
N PHE A 63 20.63 0.11 3.07
CA PHE A 63 21.63 -0.41 2.13
C PHE A 63 22.63 0.67 1.68
N GLY A 64 22.70 1.81 2.38
CA GLY A 64 23.60 2.93 2.03
C GLY A 64 23.13 3.77 0.84
N LEU A 65 21.87 3.61 0.42
CA LEU A 65 21.28 4.35 -0.71
C LEU A 65 20.48 5.56 -0.22
N ARG A 66 19.83 6.25 -1.16
CA ARG A 66 18.94 7.40 -0.87
C ARG A 66 17.72 6.99 -0.05
N ASP A 67 17.00 8.00 0.38
CA ASP A 67 15.80 7.94 1.22
C ASP A 67 14.52 7.37 0.53
N ASN A 68 14.69 6.57 -0.52
CA ASN A 68 13.57 5.89 -1.16
C ASN A 68 13.06 4.75 -0.28
N VAL A 69 11.83 4.32 -0.52
CA VAL A 69 11.23 3.13 0.10
C VAL A 69 10.49 2.31 -0.95
N ALA A 70 10.33 1.01 -0.69
CA ALA A 70 9.45 0.13 -1.45
C ALA A 70 8.61 -0.74 -0.50
N GLN A 71 7.48 -1.21 -1.00
CA GLN A 71 6.60 -2.14 -0.29
C GLN A 71 6.48 -3.43 -1.08
N ILE A 72 6.52 -4.56 -0.38
CA ILE A 72 6.30 -5.90 -0.95
C ILE A 72 5.17 -6.55 -0.15
N TYR A 73 4.21 -7.11 -0.87
CA TYR A 73 3.04 -7.74 -0.26
C TYR A 73 2.77 -9.10 -0.88
N VAL A 74 2.41 -10.06 -0.02
CA VAL A 74 1.88 -11.36 -0.43
C VAL A 74 0.41 -11.41 -0.06
N PHE A 75 -0.44 -11.64 -1.06
CA PHE A 75 -1.88 -11.78 -0.89
C PHE A 75 -2.33 -13.20 -1.20
N GLU A 76 -3.18 -13.73 -0.35
CA GLU A 76 -4.02 -14.89 -0.64
C GLU A 76 -5.27 -14.39 -1.37
N SER A 77 -5.54 -14.93 -2.57
CA SER A 77 -6.81 -14.67 -3.26
C SER A 77 -7.91 -15.46 -2.58
N LEU A 78 -8.98 -14.78 -2.17
CA LEU A 78 -10.12 -15.42 -1.48
C LEU A 78 -11.09 -16.13 -2.44
N GLY A 79 -10.77 -16.14 -3.74
CA GLY A 79 -11.63 -16.69 -4.79
C GLY A 79 -12.91 -15.87 -5.02
N GLN A 80 -13.58 -16.11 -6.14
CA GLN A 80 -14.99 -15.76 -6.27
C GLN A 80 -15.77 -16.90 -5.61
N GLN A 81 -16.59 -16.61 -4.59
CA GLN A 81 -17.66 -17.55 -4.26
C GLN A 81 -18.51 -17.69 -5.54
N LYS A 82 -18.57 -18.90 -6.09
CA LYS A 82 -19.50 -19.26 -7.16
C LYS A 82 -20.93 -19.16 -6.65
#